data_AF-A0A2E6GS58-F1
#
_entry.id   AF-A0A2E6GS58-F1
#
_cell.length_a   1.000
_cell.length_b   1.000
_cell.length_c   1.000
_cell.angle_alpha   90.00
_cell.angle_beta   90.00
_cell.angle_gamma   90.00
#
_symmetry.space_group_name_H-M   'P 1'
#
loop_
_entity.id
_entity.type
_entity.pdbx_description
1 polymer ?
#
loop_
_entity_poly.entity_id
_entity_poly.type
_entity_poly.pdbx_seq_one_letter_code
_entity_poly.pdbx_strand_id
1 'polypeptide(L)'
;MRFAQAGDPKRYGFQFLGLGFLAIITFGMAIPFMMIRLHKYRVDNTYLGQERFTFDGKAIDIFWQWFLCGVLAYITLGLSVLWFMAFLIRYTVSKTRFGPLTFSLPVKFSDYAKIYVPFALVAIVAYLLFAILIFATASGPVFQAAGIDVGDLPVPKIDPIIAYVTFFLIGILTPTITAMMITHRIFSLFADKLETEGEIDLDAFVQNAQEVSKRGEGLADALDVGGGAGIEVGL
;
A
#
# COMPACT_ATOMS: atom_id res chain seq x y z
N MET A 1 -17.71 -16.72 -8.80
CA MET A 1 -17.02 -16.78 -7.49
C MET A 1 -17.27 -15.45 -6.77
N ARG A 2 -17.88 -15.45 -5.58
CA ARG A 2 -18.08 -14.23 -4.77
C ARG A 2 -17.04 -14.20 -3.66
N PHE A 3 -16.27 -13.12 -3.58
CA PHE A 3 -15.42 -12.82 -2.44
C PHE A 3 -16.31 -12.27 -1.32
N ALA A 4 -16.31 -12.91 -0.15
CA ALA A 4 -17.00 -12.42 1.04
C ALA A 4 -15.97 -12.12 2.13
N GLN A 5 -15.92 -10.87 2.58
CA GLN A 5 -15.09 -10.46 3.71
C GLN A 5 -16.01 -10.30 4.93
N ALA A 6 -16.08 -11.30 5.80
CA ALA A 6 -17.00 -11.32 6.95
C ALA A 6 -16.41 -10.65 8.20
N GLY A 7 -15.61 -9.60 8.03
CA GLY A 7 -15.00 -8.86 9.14
C GLY A 7 -15.93 -7.75 9.66
N ASP A 8 -16.04 -7.61 10.98
CA ASP A 8 -16.73 -6.50 11.62
C ASP A 8 -15.89 -5.20 11.46
N PRO A 9 -16.35 -4.21 10.68
CA PRO A 9 -15.59 -2.99 10.41
C PRO A 9 -15.25 -2.20 11.67
N LYS A 10 -16.09 -2.27 12.70
CA LYS A 10 -15.92 -1.51 13.95
C LYS A 10 -14.82 -2.11 14.82
N ARG A 11 -14.72 -3.44 14.88
CA ARG A 11 -13.62 -4.13 15.58
C ARG A 11 -12.27 -3.88 14.92
N TYR A 12 -12.24 -3.85 13.59
CA TYR A 12 -11.05 -3.49 12.83
C TYR A 12 -10.59 -2.05 13.12
N GLY A 13 -11.53 -1.09 13.09
CA GLY A 13 -11.25 0.31 13.40
C GLY A 13 -10.72 0.51 14.82
N PHE A 14 -11.32 -0.15 15.82
CA PHE A 14 -10.87 -0.05 17.21
C PHE A 14 -9.49 -0.69 17.43
N GLN A 15 -9.19 -1.81 16.77
CA GLN A 15 -7.87 -2.42 16.80
C GLN A 15 -6.81 -1.55 16.13
N PHE A 16 -7.14 -0.92 15.00
CA PHE A 16 -6.24 0.01 14.32
C PHE A 16 -5.93 1.24 15.19
N LEU A 17 -6.94 1.82 15.84
CA LEU A 17 -6.75 2.97 16.74
C LEU A 17 -5.95 2.61 17.98
N GLY A 18 -6.29 1.49 18.64
CA GLY A 18 -5.59 1.05 19.86
C GLY A 18 -4.13 0.67 19.59
N LEU A 19 -3.87 -0.05 18.50
CA LEU A 19 -2.50 -0.43 18.11
C LEU A 19 -1.72 0.76 17.55
N GLY A 20 -2.39 1.69 16.85
CA GLY A 20 -1.78 2.93 16.38
C GLY A 20 -1.36 3.83 17.55
N PHE A 21 -2.22 3.99 18.56
CA PHE A 21 -1.88 4.72 19.77
C PHE A 21 -0.74 4.06 20.55
N LEU A 22 -0.76 2.73 20.68
CA LEU A 22 0.33 1.98 21.30
C LEU A 22 1.64 2.13 20.51
N ALA A 23 1.58 2.16 19.18
CA ALA A 23 2.74 2.42 18.32
C ALA A 23 3.32 3.81 18.55
N ILE A 24 2.50 4.83 18.79
CA ILE A 24 2.99 6.17 19.14
C ILE A 24 3.70 6.15 20.50
N ILE A 25 3.09 5.54 21.52
CA ILE A 25 3.67 5.46 22.87
C ILE A 25 4.97 4.66 22.89
N THR A 26 5.06 3.60 22.10
CA THR A 26 6.23 2.72 22.02
C THR A 26 7.28 3.19 21.00
N PHE A 27 7.23 4.44 20.54
CA PHE A 27 8.17 4.99 19.55
C PHE A 27 8.26 4.14 18.26
N GLY A 28 7.11 3.70 17.76
CA GLY A 28 6.99 2.88 16.56
C GLY A 28 7.23 1.39 16.78
N MET A 29 7.65 0.93 17.96
CA MET A 29 7.95 -0.49 18.20
C MET A 29 6.74 -1.42 18.02
N ALA A 30 5.52 -0.92 18.22
CA ALA A 30 4.31 -1.71 17.99
C ALA A 30 3.85 -1.76 16.50
N ILE A 31 4.51 -1.05 15.58
CA ILE A 31 4.18 -1.05 14.13
C ILE A 31 4.21 -2.46 13.53
N PRO A 32 5.27 -3.29 13.70
CA PRO A 32 5.28 -4.65 13.14
C PRO A 32 4.16 -5.52 13.69
N PHE A 33 3.84 -5.36 14.98
CA PHE A 33 2.72 -6.08 15.62
C PHE A 33 1.37 -5.65 15.04
N MET A 34 1.18 -4.35 14.81
CA MET A 34 -0.01 -3.81 14.15
C MET A 34 -0.16 -4.37 12.73
N MET A 35 0.91 -4.34 11.92
CA MET A 35 0.86 -4.81 10.54
C MET A 35 0.41 -6.26 10.43
N ILE A 36 0.99 -7.14 11.25
CA ILE A 36 0.72 -8.58 11.19
C ILE A 36 -0.64 -8.92 11.74
N ARG A 37 -1.06 -8.28 12.83
CA ARG A 37 -2.38 -8.53 13.44
C ARG A 37 -3.51 -8.05 12.54
N LEU A 38 -3.32 -6.90 11.88
CA LEU A 38 -4.28 -6.36 10.93
C LEU A 38 -4.33 -7.19 9.64
N HIS A 39 -3.17 -7.64 9.15
CA HIS A 39 -3.08 -8.52 7.99
C HIS A 39 -3.71 -9.88 8.27
N LYS A 40 -3.39 -10.49 9.42
CA LYS A 40 -4.02 -11.74 9.89
C LYS A 40 -5.53 -11.62 9.96
N TYR A 41 -6.04 -10.54 10.58
CA TYR A 41 -7.48 -10.30 10.65
C TYR A 41 -8.12 -10.16 9.26
N ARG A 42 -7.46 -9.53 8.30
CA ARG A 42 -7.99 -9.42 6.93
C ARG A 42 -8.00 -10.77 6.21
N VAL A 43 -6.89 -11.52 6.29
CA VAL A 43 -6.74 -12.81 5.59
C VAL A 43 -7.66 -13.86 6.20
N ASP A 44 -7.71 -14.00 7.53
CA ASP A 44 -8.51 -15.01 8.21
C ASP A 44 -10.03 -14.79 8.06
N ASN A 45 -10.47 -13.56 7.74
CA ASN A 45 -11.86 -13.21 7.48
C ASN A 45 -12.20 -13.12 5.98
N THR A 46 -11.28 -13.51 5.09
CA THR A 46 -11.53 -13.58 3.65
C THR A 46 -11.90 -15.00 3.25
N TYR A 47 -13.10 -15.15 2.69
CA TYR A 47 -13.63 -16.44 2.22
C TYR A 47 -13.71 -16.45 0.69
N LEU A 48 -13.27 -17.55 0.09
CA LEU A 48 -13.44 -17.87 -1.33
C LEU A 48 -14.24 -19.16 -1.45
N GLY A 49 -15.54 -19.05 -1.71
CA GLY A 49 -16.43 -20.20 -1.70
C GLY A 49 -16.61 -20.74 -0.27
N GLN A 50 -16.26 -22.01 -0.05
CA GLN A 50 -16.28 -22.65 1.28
C GLN A 50 -14.89 -22.70 1.96
N GLU A 51 -13.82 -22.39 1.23
CA GLU A 51 -12.46 -22.41 1.76
C GLU A 51 -12.06 -21.04 2.32
N ARG A 52 -11.36 -21.07 3.46
CA ARG A 52 -10.85 -19.89 4.15
C ARG A 52 -9.35 -19.75 3.92
N PHE A 53 -8.88 -18.52 3.76
CA PHE A 53 -7.45 -18.26 3.88
C PHE A 53 -7.06 -18.29 5.35
N THR A 54 -5.92 -18.91 5.67
CA THR A 54 -5.35 -18.90 7.03
C THR A 54 -3.95 -18.30 7.01
N PHE A 55 -3.67 -17.44 7.98
CA PHE A 55 -2.37 -16.79 8.12
C PHE A 55 -1.68 -17.15 9.45
N ASP A 56 -0.57 -17.90 9.36
CA ASP A 56 0.19 -18.40 10.51
C ASP A 56 1.41 -17.53 10.90
N GLY A 57 1.53 -16.32 10.33
CA GLY A 57 2.64 -15.42 10.63
C GLY A 57 2.62 -14.92 12.08
N LYS A 58 3.81 -14.89 12.71
CA LYS A 58 4.02 -14.39 14.08
C LYS A 58 4.67 -13.01 14.06
N ALA A 59 4.22 -12.14 14.96
CA ALA A 59 4.73 -10.78 15.05
C ALA A 59 6.19 -10.67 15.51
N ILE A 60 6.64 -11.62 16.34
CA ILE A 60 8.00 -11.64 16.87
C ILE A 60 9.05 -11.90 15.78
N ASP A 61 8.71 -12.71 14.76
CA ASP A 61 9.61 -13.05 13.65
C ASP A 61 9.85 -11.88 12.69
N ILE A 62 9.01 -10.85 12.74
CA ILE A 62 9.17 -9.62 11.94
C ILE A 62 9.73 -8.50 12.81
N PHE A 63 9.47 -8.53 14.12
CA PHE A 63 9.93 -7.51 15.06
C PHE A 63 11.45 -7.31 15.01
N TRP A 64 12.23 -8.40 15.00
CA TRP A 64 13.70 -8.30 14.97
C TRP A 64 14.21 -7.68 13.66
N GLN A 65 13.62 -8.07 12.53
CA GLN A 65 13.95 -7.55 11.20
C GLN A 65 13.50 -6.10 11.04
N TRP A 66 12.36 -5.71 11.63
CA TRP A 66 11.89 -4.33 11.68
C TRP A 66 12.83 -3.46 12.52
N PHE A 67 13.27 -3.94 13.69
CA PHE A 67 14.22 -3.24 14.54
C PHE A 67 15.57 -3.06 13.84
N LEU A 68 16.11 -4.13 13.26
CA LEU A 68 17.35 -4.09 12.48
C LEU A 68 17.21 -3.15 11.28
N CYS A 69 16.06 -3.18 10.59
CA CYS A 69 15.76 -2.25 9.52
C CYS A 69 15.75 -0.81 10.00
N GLY A 70 15.20 -0.50 11.18
CA GLY A 70 15.18 0.85 11.76
C GLY A 70 16.58 1.38 12.03
N VAL A 71 17.45 0.56 12.64
CA VAL A 71 18.86 0.92 12.88
C VAL A 71 19.60 1.11 11.55
N LEU A 72 19.43 0.17 10.60
CA LEU A 72 20.05 0.29 9.29
C LEU A 72 19.46 1.43 8.47
N ALA A 73 18.21 1.85 8.68
CA ALA A 73 17.58 2.94 7.92
C ALA A 73 18.31 4.26 8.18
N TYR A 74 18.74 4.47 9.42
CA TYR A 74 19.56 5.62 9.79
C TYR A 74 20.91 5.60 9.08
N ILE A 75 21.56 4.44 8.99
CA ILE A 75 22.89 4.27 8.38
C ILE A 75 22.83 4.31 6.85
N THR A 76 21.80 3.71 6.26
CA THR A 76 21.67 3.49 4.80
C THR A 76 20.77 4.51 4.11
N LEU A 77 20.45 5.62 4.79
CA LEU A 77 19.56 6.68 4.29
C LEU A 77 18.19 6.15 3.81
N GLY A 78 17.65 5.16 4.52
CA GLY A 78 16.36 4.54 4.20
C GLY A 78 16.39 3.42 3.15
N LEU A 79 17.55 3.06 2.60
CA LEU A 79 17.64 1.94 1.64
C LEU A 79 17.27 0.59 2.26
N SER A 80 17.50 0.43 3.58
CA SER A 80 17.09 -0.75 4.34
C SER A 80 15.57 -0.99 4.31
N VAL A 81 14.75 0.06 4.12
CA VAL A 81 13.30 -0.05 4.04
C VAL A 81 12.89 -0.90 2.84
N LEU A 82 13.58 -0.77 1.70
CA LEU A 82 13.30 -1.60 0.52
C LEU A 82 13.61 -3.08 0.78
N TRP A 83 14.67 -3.36 1.53
CA TRP A 83 15.00 -4.72 1.96
C TRP A 83 13.93 -5.28 2.90
N PHE A 84 13.47 -4.49 3.87
CA PHE A 84 12.40 -4.89 4.78
C PHE A 84 11.08 -5.13 4.04
N MET A 85 10.73 -4.31 3.05
CA MET A 85 9.52 -4.53 2.23
C MET A 85 9.59 -5.85 1.46
N ALA A 86 10.73 -6.18 0.85
CA ALA A 86 10.93 -7.45 0.18
C ALA A 86 10.81 -8.64 1.14
N PHE A 87 11.42 -8.53 2.33
CA PHE A 87 11.32 -9.54 3.39
C PHE A 87 9.88 -9.71 3.89
N LEU A 88 9.17 -8.60 4.16
CA LEU A 88 7.82 -8.59 4.69
C LEU A 88 6.85 -9.28 3.72
N ILE A 89 6.95 -8.98 2.43
CA ILE A 89 6.09 -9.59 1.42
C ILE A 89 6.40 -11.08 1.26
N ARG A 90 7.67 -11.47 1.20
CA ARG A 90 8.06 -12.89 1.18
C ARG A 90 7.56 -13.64 2.42
N TYR A 91 7.72 -13.07 3.60
CA TYR A 91 7.23 -13.66 4.85
C TYR A 91 5.72 -13.80 4.85
N THR A 92 5.01 -12.78 4.38
CA THR A 92 3.55 -12.76 4.37
C THR A 92 2.99 -13.79 3.39
N VAL A 93 3.54 -13.85 2.17
CA VAL A 93 3.10 -14.82 1.15
C VAL A 93 3.40 -16.25 1.58
N SER A 94 4.62 -16.53 2.07
CA SER A 94 5.02 -17.87 2.54
C SER A 94 4.24 -18.39 3.76
N LYS A 95 3.57 -17.51 4.51
CA LYS A 95 2.75 -17.85 5.67
C LYS A 95 1.25 -17.77 5.39
N THR A 96 0.85 -17.49 4.16
CA THR A 96 -0.53 -17.52 3.71
C THR A 96 -0.83 -18.89 3.13
N ARG A 97 -1.88 -19.54 3.63
CA ARG A 97 -2.37 -20.84 3.15
C ARG A 97 -3.79 -20.69 2.62
N PHE A 98 -4.12 -21.44 1.59
CA PHE A 98 -5.48 -21.54 1.05
C PHE A 98 -5.84 -23.02 0.87
N GLY A 99 -6.57 -23.60 1.81
CA GLY A 99 -6.80 -25.04 1.84
C GLY A 99 -5.48 -25.83 1.81
N PRO A 100 -5.26 -26.74 0.83
CA PRO A 100 -3.99 -27.47 0.68
C PRO A 100 -2.86 -26.66 0.02
N LEU A 101 -3.13 -25.47 -0.53
CA LEU A 101 -2.14 -24.66 -1.23
C LEU A 101 -1.30 -23.81 -0.28
N THR A 102 0.00 -23.76 -0.58
CA THR A 102 0.96 -22.80 -0.03
C THR A 102 1.49 -21.89 -1.13
N PHE A 103 1.60 -20.60 -0.84
CA PHE A 103 2.15 -19.62 -1.78
C PHE A 103 3.62 -19.33 -1.45
N SER A 104 4.46 -19.23 -2.48
CA SER A 104 5.85 -18.79 -2.37
C SER A 104 6.08 -17.59 -3.27
N LEU A 105 6.88 -16.64 -2.80
CA LEU A 105 7.29 -15.48 -3.60
C LEU A 105 8.80 -15.25 -3.40
N PRO A 106 9.66 -15.76 -4.30
CA PRO A 106 11.11 -15.58 -4.24
C PRO A 106 11.53 -14.17 -4.69
N VAL A 107 11.08 -13.15 -3.94
CA VAL A 107 11.49 -11.76 -4.16
C VAL A 107 12.83 -11.46 -3.51
N LYS A 108 13.70 -10.79 -4.26
CA LYS A 108 15.01 -10.33 -3.80
C LYS A 108 14.99 -8.81 -3.61
N PHE A 109 15.92 -8.30 -2.80
CA PHE A 109 16.15 -6.86 -2.64
C PHE A 109 16.34 -6.14 -4.00
N SER A 110 17.08 -6.77 -4.92
CA SER A 110 17.34 -6.20 -6.25
C SER A 110 16.06 -5.93 -7.05
N ASP A 111 15.01 -6.75 -6.88
CA ASP A 111 13.75 -6.57 -7.60
C ASP A 111 13.04 -5.29 -7.14
N TYR A 112 13.02 -5.04 -5.82
CA TYR A 112 12.48 -3.81 -5.25
C TYR A 112 13.35 -2.59 -5.55
N ALA A 113 14.67 -2.72 -5.43
CA ALA A 113 15.59 -1.62 -5.74
C ALA A 113 15.44 -1.14 -7.19
N LYS A 114 15.32 -2.05 -8.17
CA LYS A 114 15.09 -1.69 -9.58
C LYS A 114 13.78 -0.95 -9.81
N ILE A 115 12.77 -1.17 -8.98
CA ILE A 115 11.51 -0.44 -9.04
C ILE A 115 11.67 0.94 -8.40
N TYR A 116 12.12 1.01 -7.14
CA TYR A 116 12.08 2.24 -6.34
C TYR A 116 13.23 3.22 -6.61
N VAL A 117 14.46 2.74 -6.84
CA VAL A 117 15.65 3.60 -7.02
C VAL A 117 15.52 4.57 -8.19
N PRO A 118 15.09 4.18 -9.42
CA PRO A 118 14.98 5.14 -10.51
C PRO A 118 13.95 6.25 -10.23
N PHE A 119 12.80 5.91 -9.61
CA PHE A 119 11.82 6.93 -9.24
C PHE A 119 12.33 7.86 -8.14
N ALA A 120 13.02 7.30 -7.13
CA ALA A 120 13.63 8.10 -6.08
C ALA A 120 14.69 9.07 -6.64
N LEU A 121 15.55 8.60 -7.56
CA LEU A 121 16.55 9.46 -8.21
C LEU A 121 15.91 10.57 -9.03
N VAL A 122 14.91 10.26 -9.85
CA VAL A 122 14.19 11.28 -10.64
C VAL A 122 13.52 12.30 -9.74
N ALA A 123 12.87 11.86 -8.65
CA ALA A 123 12.26 12.77 -7.68
C ALA A 123 13.31 13.66 -7.00
N ILE A 124 14.41 13.08 -6.51
CA ILE A 124 15.52 13.83 -5.89
C ILE A 124 16.07 14.88 -6.84
N VAL A 125 16.39 14.50 -8.09
CA VAL A 125 16.90 15.44 -9.10
C VAL A 125 15.88 16.54 -9.37
N ALA A 126 14.60 16.22 -9.54
CA ALA A 126 13.56 17.22 -9.77
C ALA A 126 13.45 18.22 -8.59
N TYR A 127 13.45 17.72 -7.35
CA TYR A 127 13.41 18.58 -6.16
C TYR A 127 14.68 19.41 -5.99
N LEU A 128 15.86 18.86 -6.30
CA LEU A 128 17.13 19.58 -6.21
C LEU A 128 17.21 20.70 -7.26
N LEU A 129 16.87 20.42 -8.51
CA LEU A 129 16.81 21.44 -9.57
C LEU A 129 15.84 22.55 -9.21
N PHE A 130 14.68 22.17 -8.65
CA PHE A 130 13.69 23.13 -8.20
C PHE A 130 14.18 23.97 -7.01
N ALA A 131 14.84 23.35 -6.02
CA ALA A 131 15.42 24.04 -4.88
C ALA A 131 16.53 25.02 -5.30
N ILE A 132 17.38 24.63 -6.26
CA ILE A 132 18.42 25.50 -6.83
C ILE A 132 17.78 26.69 -7.56
N LEU A 133 16.73 26.45 -8.34
CA LEU A 133 15.99 27.52 -9.03
C LEU A 133 15.39 28.52 -8.04
N ILE A 134 14.73 28.05 -6.97
CA ILE A 134 14.18 28.91 -5.91
C ILE A 134 15.29 29.69 -5.22
N PHE A 135 16.39 29.03 -4.87
CA PHE A 135 17.52 29.70 -4.23
C PHE A 135 18.10 30.80 -5.13
N ALA A 136 18.25 30.53 -6.43
CA ALA A 136 18.76 31.50 -7.39
C ALA A 136 17.85 32.72 -7.55
N THR A 137 16.51 32.56 -7.50
CA THR A 137 15.57 33.68 -7.65
C THR A 137 15.28 34.42 -6.35
N ALA A 138 15.25 33.72 -5.21
CA ALA A 138 14.91 34.30 -3.90
C ALA A 138 16.10 34.88 -3.13
N SER A 139 17.33 34.56 -3.51
CA SER A 139 18.53 35.04 -2.81
C SER A 139 18.93 36.47 -3.15
N GLY A 140 18.45 37.04 -4.27
CA GLY A 140 18.75 38.42 -4.68
C GLY A 140 18.48 39.48 -3.60
N PRO A 141 17.25 39.55 -3.03
CA PRO A 141 16.94 40.47 -1.93
C PRO A 141 17.80 40.25 -0.67
N VAL A 142 18.20 39.01 -0.40
CA VAL A 142 19.04 38.66 0.75
C VAL A 142 20.46 39.18 0.57
N PHE A 143 21.04 39.00 -0.62
CA PHE A 143 22.38 39.52 -0.93
C PHE A 143 22.40 41.05 -0.99
N GLN A 144 21.34 41.67 -1.52
CA GLN A 144 21.19 43.13 -1.53
C GLN A 144 21.10 43.70 -0.12
N ALA A 145 20.34 43.07 0.79
CA ALA A 145 20.27 43.47 2.19
C ALA A 145 21.60 43.28 2.93
N ALA A 146 22.45 42.36 2.50
CA ALA A 146 23.79 42.13 3.03
C ALA A 146 24.87 43.08 2.46
N GLY A 147 24.51 43.99 1.54
CA GLY A 147 25.45 44.88 0.87
C GLY A 147 26.41 44.18 -0.10
N ILE A 148 26.08 42.95 -0.52
CA ILE A 148 26.86 42.17 -1.48
C ILE A 148 26.31 42.44 -2.88
N ASP A 149 27.12 43.11 -3.72
CA ASP A 149 26.77 43.35 -5.12
C ASP A 149 27.01 42.07 -5.93
N VAL A 150 25.96 41.27 -6.04
CA VAL A 150 25.93 40.08 -6.90
C VAL A 150 25.48 40.61 -8.26
N GLY A 151 26.43 40.98 -9.12
CA GLY A 151 26.12 41.53 -10.46
C GLY A 151 25.10 40.70 -11.23
N ASP A 152 24.52 41.27 -12.30
CA ASP A 152 23.38 40.68 -13.02
C ASP A 152 23.62 39.24 -13.49
N LEU A 153 23.30 38.27 -12.63
CA LEU A 153 23.25 36.87 -12.99
C LEU A 153 22.08 36.70 -13.97
N PRO A 154 22.26 36.01 -15.10
CA PRO A 154 21.20 35.72 -16.04
C PRO A 154 20.28 34.63 -15.46
N VAL A 155 19.51 34.98 -14.43
CA VAL A 155 18.50 34.13 -13.81
C VAL A 155 17.11 34.55 -14.27
N PRO A 156 16.21 33.60 -14.58
CA PRO A 156 14.83 33.92 -14.88
C PRO A 156 14.19 34.63 -13.68
N LYS A 157 13.64 35.84 -13.88
CA LYS A 157 12.84 36.53 -12.87
C LYS A 157 11.47 35.85 -12.79
N ILE A 158 11.33 34.91 -11.87
CA ILE A 158 10.08 34.20 -11.59
C ILE A 158 9.46 34.81 -10.34
N ASP A 159 8.17 35.14 -10.39
CA ASP A 159 7.46 35.62 -9.21
C ASP A 159 7.51 34.55 -8.09
N PRO A 160 7.87 34.92 -6.85
CA PRO A 160 8.05 33.95 -5.77
C PRO A 160 6.76 33.16 -5.48
N ILE A 161 5.59 33.79 -5.66
CA ILE A 161 4.28 33.13 -5.51
C ILE A 161 4.13 31.97 -6.51
N ILE A 162 4.45 32.20 -7.78
CA ILE A 162 4.40 31.17 -8.83
C ILE A 162 5.34 30.02 -8.49
N ALA A 163 6.52 30.35 -7.96
CA ALA A 163 7.51 29.38 -7.54
C ALA A 163 6.99 28.52 -6.36
N TYR A 164 6.42 29.11 -5.31
CA TYR A 164 5.84 28.34 -4.20
C TYR A 164 4.65 27.47 -4.63
N VAL A 165 3.78 27.98 -5.51
CA VAL A 165 2.67 27.19 -6.07
C VAL A 165 3.21 25.99 -6.86
N THR A 166 4.22 26.21 -7.70
CA THR A 166 4.86 25.14 -8.48
C THR A 166 5.52 24.10 -7.58
N PHE A 167 6.21 24.52 -6.51
CA PHE A 167 6.77 23.62 -5.51
C PHE A 167 5.70 22.71 -4.89
N PHE A 168 4.58 23.31 -4.49
CA PHE A 168 3.48 22.59 -3.87
C PHE A 168 2.82 21.60 -4.83
N LEU A 169 2.62 22.01 -6.09
CA LEU A 169 2.08 21.13 -7.13
C LEU A 169 3.01 19.94 -7.40
N ILE A 170 4.32 20.16 -7.56
CA ILE A 170 5.31 19.07 -7.71
C ILE A 170 5.29 18.17 -6.45
N GLY A 171 5.26 18.78 -5.28
CA GLY A 171 5.15 18.13 -3.97
C GLY A 171 3.99 17.14 -3.86
N ILE A 172 2.87 17.42 -4.52
CA ILE A 172 1.66 16.57 -4.51
C ILE A 172 1.65 15.60 -5.70
N LEU A 173 1.97 16.09 -6.90
CA LEU A 173 1.86 15.30 -8.13
C LEU A 173 2.91 14.20 -8.19
N THR A 174 4.17 14.49 -7.83
CA THR A 174 5.27 13.53 -7.88
C THR A 174 5.01 12.28 -7.04
N PRO A 175 4.66 12.36 -5.74
CA PRO A 175 4.38 11.15 -4.95
C PRO A 175 3.13 10.41 -5.45
N THR A 176 2.11 11.13 -5.94
CA THR A 176 0.88 10.51 -6.46
C THR A 176 1.16 9.66 -7.70
N ILE A 177 1.87 10.22 -8.68
CA ILE A 177 2.27 9.51 -9.90
C ILE A 177 3.20 8.35 -9.55
N THR A 178 4.17 8.59 -8.67
CA THR A 178 5.13 7.57 -8.22
C THR A 178 4.42 6.40 -7.56
N ALA A 179 3.46 6.66 -6.66
CA ALA A 179 2.67 5.61 -6.01
C ALA A 179 1.86 4.79 -7.01
N MET A 180 1.24 5.43 -8.00
CA MET A 180 0.48 4.75 -9.05
C MET A 180 1.38 3.83 -9.90
N MET A 181 2.54 4.32 -10.34
CA MET A 181 3.49 3.55 -11.15
C MET A 181 4.12 2.38 -10.37
N ILE A 182 4.49 2.62 -9.12
CA ILE A 182 5.05 1.58 -8.24
C ILE A 182 4.01 0.49 -8.01
N THR A 183 2.75 0.86 -7.75
CA THR A 183 1.67 -0.10 -7.53
C THR A 183 1.52 -1.05 -8.72
N HIS A 184 1.47 -0.53 -9.95
CA HIS A 184 1.41 -1.36 -11.15
C HIS A 184 2.61 -2.31 -11.28
N ARG A 185 3.84 -1.83 -11.03
CA ARG A 185 5.05 -2.65 -11.10
C ARG A 185 5.10 -3.73 -10.03
N ILE A 186 4.60 -3.44 -8.84
CA ILE A 186 4.47 -4.43 -7.78
C ILE A 186 3.47 -5.51 -8.23
N PHE A 187 2.31 -5.16 -8.78
CA PHE A 187 1.37 -6.15 -9.31
C PHE A 187 1.98 -7.05 -10.38
N SER A 188 2.76 -6.50 -11.33
CA SER A 188 3.50 -7.30 -12.30
C SER A 188 4.48 -8.25 -11.62
N LEU A 189 5.27 -7.77 -10.66
CA LEU A 189 6.23 -8.59 -9.93
C LEU A 189 5.56 -9.72 -9.14
N PHE A 190 4.37 -9.47 -8.59
CA PHE A 190 3.55 -10.53 -7.99
C PHE A 190 3.12 -11.54 -9.06
N ALA A 191 2.56 -11.10 -10.19
CA ALA A 191 2.12 -12.00 -11.26
C ALA A 191 3.27 -12.85 -11.84
N ASP A 192 4.47 -12.27 -11.98
CA ASP A 192 5.62 -12.91 -12.60
C ASP A 192 6.35 -13.90 -11.69
N LYS A 193 6.28 -13.70 -10.36
CA LYS A 193 7.07 -14.48 -9.38
C LYS A 193 6.23 -15.29 -8.41
N LEU A 194 4.92 -15.18 -8.43
CA LEU A 194 4.07 -15.94 -7.51
C LEU A 194 4.08 -17.41 -7.90
N GLU A 195 4.62 -18.24 -7.02
CA GLU A 195 4.63 -19.69 -7.15
C GLU A 195 3.59 -20.29 -6.20
N THR A 196 2.81 -21.25 -6.69
CA THR A 196 1.83 -22.00 -5.90
C THR A 196 2.29 -23.43 -5.77
N GLU A 197 2.44 -23.91 -4.54
CA GLU A 197 2.76 -25.31 -4.25
C GLU A 197 1.51 -25.99 -3.66
N GLY A 198 1.07 -27.08 -4.30
CA GLY A 198 -0.03 -27.93 -3.87
C GLY A 198 -0.99 -28.29 -5.01
N GLU A 199 -1.78 -29.34 -4.80
CA GLU A 199 -2.78 -29.84 -5.75
C GLU A 199 -4.17 -29.38 -5.29
N ILE A 200 -4.88 -28.64 -6.15
CA ILE A 200 -6.29 -28.29 -5.93
C ILE A 200 -7.13 -29.23 -6.79
N ASP A 201 -8.04 -29.96 -6.16
CA ASP A 201 -9.17 -30.56 -6.86
C ASP A 201 -10.14 -29.45 -7.27
N LEU A 202 -10.01 -28.99 -8.52
CA LEU A 202 -10.83 -27.93 -9.09
C LEU A 202 -12.30 -28.34 -9.22
N ASP A 203 -12.59 -29.65 -9.34
CA ASP A 203 -13.93 -30.17 -9.55
C ASP A 203 -14.73 -30.11 -8.25
N ALA A 204 -14.11 -30.46 -7.11
CA ALA A 204 -14.69 -30.29 -5.78
C ALA A 204 -14.96 -28.80 -5.44
N PHE A 205 -14.14 -27.88 -5.94
CA PHE A 205 -14.30 -26.44 -5.71
C PHE A 205 -15.48 -25.85 -6.51
N VAL A 206 -15.68 -26.29 -7.75
CA VAL A 206 -16.78 -25.84 -8.62
C VAL A 206 -18.14 -26.30 -8.08
N GLN A 207 -18.24 -27.53 -7.59
CA GLN A 207 -19.48 -28.06 -6.98
C GLN A 207 -19.91 -27.26 -5.74
N ASN A 208 -18.96 -26.98 -4.82
CA ASN A 208 -19.24 -26.20 -3.61
C ASN A 208 -19.67 -24.75 -3.90
N ALA A 209 -19.17 -24.15 -4.99
CA ALA A 209 -19.58 -22.81 -5.42
C ALA A 209 -21.02 -22.76 -5.96
N GLN A 210 -21.57 -23.87 -6.46
CA GLN A 210 -22.93 -23.96 -7.00
C GLN A 210 -24.00 -24.12 -5.90
N GLU A 211 -23.73 -24.86 -4.82
CA GLU A 211 -24.71 -25.04 -3.73
C GLU A 211 -25.06 -23.74 -2.99
N VAL A 212 -24.10 -22.82 -2.88
CA VAL A 212 -24.31 -21.50 -2.23
C VAL A 212 -25.17 -20.56 -3.08
N SER A 213 -25.32 -20.82 -4.38
CA SER A 213 -26.12 -20.00 -5.30
C SER A 213 -27.60 -19.91 -4.92
N LYS A 214 -28.14 -20.91 -4.20
CA LYS A 214 -29.55 -20.93 -3.76
C LYS A 214 -29.89 -19.90 -2.68
N ARG A 215 -28.89 -19.29 -2.02
CA ARG A 215 -29.12 -18.26 -0.98
C ARG A 215 -29.04 -16.83 -1.51
N GLY A 216 -28.63 -16.64 -2.77
CA GLY A 216 -28.59 -15.35 -3.46
C GLY A 216 -29.94 -14.91 -4.04
N GLU A 217 -30.90 -15.82 -4.15
CA GLU A 217 -32.25 -15.56 -4.65
C GLU A 217 -33.08 -14.68 -3.71
N GLY A 218 -32.84 -14.74 -2.38
CA GLY A 218 -33.64 -13.96 -1.42
C GLY A 218 -33.50 -12.44 -1.52
N LEU A 219 -32.37 -11.92 -2.03
CA LEU A 219 -32.20 -10.48 -2.29
C LEU A 219 -32.83 -10.05 -3.63
N ALA A 220 -32.85 -10.93 -4.62
CA ALA A 220 -33.57 -10.70 -5.86
C ALA A 220 -35.08 -10.76 -5.62
N ASP A 221 -35.55 -11.76 -4.87
CA ASP A 221 -36.94 -11.93 -4.44
C ASP A 221 -37.40 -10.77 -3.53
N ALA A 222 -36.54 -10.30 -2.62
CA ALA A 222 -36.80 -9.11 -1.80
C ALA A 222 -36.79 -7.78 -2.58
N LEU A 223 -36.18 -7.73 -3.76
CA LEU A 223 -36.23 -6.57 -4.67
C LEU A 223 -37.37 -6.66 -5.69
N ASP A 224 -37.84 -7.88 -6.00
CA ASP A 224 -38.97 -8.14 -6.91
C ASP A 224 -40.34 -7.93 -6.22
N VAL A 225 -40.43 -8.08 -4.89
CA VAL A 225 -41.64 -7.72 -4.10
C VAL A 225 -41.97 -6.22 -4.08
N GLY A 226 -41.17 -5.35 -4.72
CA GLY A 226 -41.46 -3.93 -4.90
C GLY A 226 -42.23 -3.58 -6.17
N GLY A 227 -42.41 -4.52 -7.12
CA GLY A 227 -42.97 -4.25 -8.46
C GLY A 227 -44.45 -4.60 -8.66
N GLY A 228 -45.09 -5.29 -7.71
CA GLY A 228 -46.40 -5.92 -7.91
C GLY A 228 -47.59 -5.34 -7.13
N ALA A 229 -47.45 -4.19 -6.47
CA ALA A 229 -48.55 -3.56 -5.74
C ALA A 229 -49.43 -2.71 -6.66
N GLY A 230 -50.41 -3.37 -7.28
CA GLY A 230 -51.75 -2.87 -7.59
C GLY A 230 -51.88 -1.46 -8.16
N ILE A 231 -51.92 -1.35 -9.49
CA ILE A 231 -52.68 -0.30 -10.18
C ILE A 231 -53.72 -1.01 -11.06
N GLU A 232 -54.80 -1.49 -10.43
CA GLU A 232 -56.10 -1.61 -11.08
C GLU A 232 -56.74 -0.22 -10.98
N VAL A 233 -56.62 0.59 -12.05
CA VAL A 233 -57.53 1.73 -12.23
C VAL A 233 -58.63 1.25 -13.15
N GLY A 234 -59.82 1.07 -12.58
CA GLY A 234 -61.04 0.95 -13.38
C GLY A 234 -61.32 2.28 -14.07
N LEU A 235 -61.46 2.22 -15.39
CA LEU A 235 -62.42 2.96 -16.21
C LEU A 235 -62.42 2.37 -17.62
#